data_AF-A0A3C0EKI4-F1
#
_entry.id   AF-A0A3C0EKI4-F1
#
_cell.length_a   1.000
_cell.length_b   1.000
_cell.length_c   1.000
_cell.angle_alpha   90.00
_cell.angle_beta   90.00
_cell.angle_gamma   90.00
#
_symmetry.space_group_name_H-M   'P 1'
#
loop_
_entity.id
_entity.type
_entity.pdbx_description
1 polymer ?
#
loop_
_entity_poly.entity_id
_entity_poly.type
_entity_poly.pdbx_seq_one_letter_code
_entity_poly.pdbx_strand_id
1 'polypeptide(L)'
;MDWEGHAYFPVYAAKAKLHHWVVGQPVIADEQGAELFIEVVCLKDAQKGASPQWHVSINNPTDQVITTKIRQVIKLPGLNLYQQKISIKPGVSVTLIHGDQK
;
A
#
# COMPACT_ATOMS: atom_id res chain seq x y z
N MET A 1 -17.23 6.85 3.83
CA MET A 1 -17.53 6.94 2.40
C MET A 1 -19.00 7.30 2.28
N ASP A 2 -19.38 8.27 1.47
CA ASP A 2 -20.79 8.50 1.17
C ASP A 2 -21.30 7.49 0.12
N TRP A 3 -22.56 7.66 -0.28
CA TRP A 3 -23.22 6.80 -1.26
C TRP A 3 -22.69 7.00 -2.70
N GLU A 4 -21.91 8.06 -2.95
CA GLU A 4 -21.24 8.34 -4.24
C GLU A 4 -19.80 7.82 -4.27
N GLY A 5 -19.29 7.29 -3.15
CA GLY A 5 -17.91 6.81 -3.05
C GLY A 5 -16.92 7.86 -2.55
N HIS A 6 -17.36 9.04 -2.12
CA HIS A 6 -16.47 10.06 -1.56
C HIS A 6 -16.05 9.73 -0.14
N ALA A 7 -14.75 9.86 0.15
CA ALA A 7 -14.20 9.77 1.49
C ALA A 7 -13.92 11.19 2.03
N TYR A 8 -14.40 11.46 3.24
CA TYR A 8 -14.18 12.73 3.93
C TYR A 8 -13.25 12.50 5.12
N PHE A 9 -12.22 13.33 5.25
CA PHE A 9 -11.28 13.32 6.36
C PHE A 9 -11.13 14.75 6.90
N PRO A 10 -11.45 15.00 8.19
CA PRO A 10 -11.38 16.34 8.75
C PRO A 10 -9.92 16.78 8.86
N VAL A 11 -9.60 17.91 8.22
CA VAL A 11 -8.27 18.52 8.34
C VAL A 11 -8.33 19.67 9.33
N TYR A 12 -7.60 19.52 10.44
CA TYR A 12 -7.51 20.57 11.46
C TYR A 12 -6.31 21.46 11.16
N ALA A 13 -6.55 22.65 10.61
CA ALA A 13 -5.49 23.60 10.25
C ALA A 13 -4.56 23.94 11.42
N ALA A 14 -5.09 24.05 12.64
CA ALA A 14 -4.30 24.29 13.85
C ALA A 14 -3.27 23.18 14.17
N LYS A 15 -3.46 21.97 13.62
CA LYS A 15 -2.56 20.83 13.78
C LYS A 15 -1.66 20.58 12.57
N ALA A 16 -1.64 21.49 11.59
CA ALA A 16 -0.86 21.31 10.35
C ALA A 16 0.63 21.04 10.61
N LYS A 17 1.22 21.66 11.65
CA LYS A 17 2.63 21.42 12.02
C LYS A 17 2.90 20.04 12.63
N LEU A 18 1.87 19.30 13.01
CA LEU A 18 1.95 18.01 13.69
C LEU A 18 1.45 16.84 12.83
N HIS A 19 0.84 17.13 11.67
CA HIS A 19 0.25 16.11 10.81
C HIS A 19 0.91 16.11 9.43
N HIS A 20 1.22 14.92 8.94
CA HIS A 20 1.55 14.66 7.54
C HIS A 20 0.51 13.66 7.01
N TRP A 21 -0.22 14.06 5.97
CA TRP A 21 -1.28 13.25 5.38
C TRP A 21 -0.87 12.76 4.00
N VAL A 22 -1.03 11.47 3.77
CA VAL A 22 -0.89 10.84 2.47
C VAL A 22 -2.21 10.12 2.18
N VAL A 23 -2.87 10.49 1.09
CA VAL A 23 -4.13 9.87 0.67
C VAL A 23 -3.98 9.39 -0.77
N GLY A 24 -4.27 8.12 -1.00
CA GLY A 24 -4.20 7.48 -2.31
C GLY A 24 -3.91 5.99 -2.19
N GLN A 25 -3.92 5.29 -3.32
CA GLN A 25 -3.47 3.89 -3.41
C GLN A 25 -1.98 3.90 -3.79
N PRO A 26 -1.03 3.74 -2.85
CA PRO A 26 0.39 3.89 -3.16
C PRO A 26 0.95 2.75 -4.00
N VAL A 27 0.31 1.59 -3.94
CA VAL A 27 0.63 0.37 -4.70
C VAL A 27 -0.65 -0.11 -5.36
N ILE A 28 -0.56 -0.47 -6.64
CA ILE A 28 -1.69 -1.00 -7.41
C ILE A 28 -1.29 -2.29 -8.14
N ALA A 29 -2.31 -3.07 -8.48
CA ALA A 29 -2.23 -4.11 -9.49
C ALA A 29 -2.67 -3.59 -10.87
N ASP A 30 -2.32 -4.31 -11.93
CA ASP A 30 -2.99 -4.13 -13.23
C ASP A 30 -4.38 -4.77 -13.22
N GLU A 31 -5.08 -4.71 -14.36
CA GLU A 31 -6.46 -5.21 -14.49
C GLU A 31 -6.61 -6.69 -14.11
N GLN A 32 -5.55 -7.51 -14.25
CA GLN A 32 -5.61 -8.93 -13.90
C GLN A 32 -5.61 -9.14 -12.38
N GLY A 33 -5.16 -8.16 -11.60
CA GLY A 33 -5.19 -8.19 -10.13
C GLY A 33 -6.34 -7.39 -9.53
N ALA A 34 -7.41 -7.10 -10.27
CA ALA A 34 -8.55 -6.31 -9.80
C ALA A 34 -9.23 -6.89 -8.55
N GLU A 35 -9.12 -8.20 -8.34
CA GLU A 35 -9.71 -8.90 -7.18
C GLU A 35 -8.74 -9.04 -5.99
N LEU A 36 -7.50 -8.52 -6.11
CA LEU A 36 -6.53 -8.58 -5.02
C LEU A 36 -6.81 -7.51 -3.96
N PHE A 37 -6.64 -7.91 -2.70
CA PHE A 37 -6.55 -6.96 -1.60
C PHE A 37 -5.09 -6.58 -1.38
N ILE A 38 -4.77 -5.30 -1.58
CA ILE A 38 -3.42 -4.76 -1.36
C ILE A 38 -3.45 -3.91 -0.09
N GLU A 39 -2.65 -4.30 0.89
CA GLU A 39 -2.48 -3.57 2.14
C GLU A 39 -1.11 -2.89 2.14
N VAL A 40 -1.11 -1.59 2.41
CA VAL A 40 0.12 -0.80 2.57
C VAL A 40 0.05 -0.04 3.90
N VAL A 41 0.94 -0.37 4.82
CA VAL A 41 0.95 0.19 6.18
C VAL A 41 2.33 0.79 6.47
N CYS A 42 2.35 2.02 6.99
CA CYS A 42 3.56 2.58 7.61
C CYS A 42 3.66 2.01 9.03
N LEU A 43 4.59 1.09 9.25
CA LEU A 43 4.82 0.48 10.57
C LEU A 43 5.52 1.46 11.51
N LYS A 44 6.43 2.27 10.97
CA LYS A 44 7.19 3.27 11.72
C LYS A 44 7.50 4.45 10.81
N ASP A 45 7.14 5.65 11.24
CA ASP A 45 7.43 6.88 10.50
C ASP A 45 8.92 7.26 10.55
N ALA A 46 9.35 8.15 9.66
CA ALA A 46 10.71 8.65 9.62
C ALA A 46 11.08 9.33 10.96
N GLN A 47 12.20 8.95 11.54
CA GLN A 47 12.74 9.60 12.74
C GLN A 47 14.25 9.78 12.64
N LYS A 48 14.73 10.99 12.96
CA LYS A 48 16.16 11.33 13.14
C LYS A 48 17.08 10.78 12.02
N GLY A 49 16.66 10.92 10.76
CA GLY A 49 17.43 10.50 9.58
C GLY A 49 17.17 9.08 9.09
N ALA A 50 16.34 8.28 9.77
CA ALA A 50 15.90 6.98 9.28
C ALA A 50 14.70 7.12 8.33
N SER A 51 14.68 6.30 7.27
CA SER A 51 13.53 6.14 6.38
C SER A 51 12.35 5.49 7.13
N PRO A 52 11.09 5.79 6.75
CA PRO A 52 9.93 5.07 7.26
C PRO A 52 10.02 3.57 6.93
N GLN A 53 9.50 2.74 7.84
CA GLN A 53 9.35 1.31 7.64
C GLN A 53 7.96 0.99 7.14
N TRP A 54 7.91 0.33 5.98
CA TRP A 54 6.65 -0.03 5.33
C TRP A 54 6.38 -1.52 5.46
N HIS A 55 5.09 -1.85 5.41
CA HIS A 55 4.59 -3.18 5.13
C HIS A 55 3.73 -3.11 3.87
N VAL A 56 3.96 -4.04 2.94
CA VAL A 56 3.12 -4.26 1.76
C VAL A 56 2.78 -5.73 1.71
N SER A 57 1.50 -6.05 1.86
CA SER A 57 0.97 -7.40 1.71
C SER A 57 -0.09 -7.44 0.60
N ILE A 58 -0.21 -8.58 -0.05
CA ILE A 58 -1.16 -8.80 -1.13
C ILE A 58 -1.86 -10.13 -0.87
N ASN A 59 -3.17 -10.06 -0.76
CA ASN A 59 -4.04 -11.18 -0.50
C ASN A 59 -4.87 -11.48 -1.76
N ASN A 60 -4.86 -12.76 -2.16
CA ASN A 60 -5.80 -13.28 -3.14
C ASN A 60 -7.00 -13.95 -2.41
N PRO A 61 -8.16 -13.28 -2.35
CA PRO A 61 -9.34 -13.80 -1.67
C PRO A 61 -10.13 -14.83 -2.49
N THR A 62 -9.77 -15.05 -3.75
CA THR A 62 -10.56 -15.84 -4.69
C THR A 62 -10.20 -17.32 -4.62
N ASP A 63 -10.94 -18.12 -5.40
CA ASP A 63 -10.71 -19.55 -5.61
C ASP A 63 -9.77 -19.84 -6.81
N GLN A 64 -9.25 -18.80 -7.47
CA GLN A 64 -8.39 -18.92 -8.67
C GLN A 64 -7.00 -18.35 -8.44
N VAL A 65 -6.01 -18.85 -9.20
CA VAL A 65 -4.66 -18.26 -9.19
C VAL A 65 -4.71 -16.92 -9.92
N ILE A 66 -4.32 -15.84 -9.26
CA ILE A 66 -4.22 -14.51 -9.87
C ILE A 66 -2.78 -14.24 -10.24
N THR A 67 -2.54 -13.89 -11.52
CA THR A 67 -1.24 -13.47 -12.02
C THR A 67 -1.33 -12.04 -12.54
N THR A 68 -0.63 -11.12 -11.89
CA THR A 68 -0.73 -9.67 -12.14
C THR A 68 0.65 -9.02 -12.12
N LYS A 69 0.76 -7.80 -12.62
CA LYS A 69 1.86 -6.89 -12.28
C LYS A 69 1.47 -6.01 -11.10
N ILE A 70 2.40 -5.81 -10.19
CA ILE A 70 2.29 -4.86 -9.07
C ILE A 70 3.30 -3.74 -9.29
N ARG A 71 2.91 -2.50 -9.00
CA ARG A 71 3.81 -1.35 -9.03
C ARG A 71 3.43 -0.31 -7.98
N GLN A 72 4.44 0.43 -7.53
CA GLN A 72 4.24 1.67 -6.79
C GLN A 72 3.81 2.79 -7.74
N VAL A 73 2.80 3.57 -7.35
CA VAL A 73 2.27 4.69 -8.15
C VAL A 73 2.37 6.03 -7.46
N ILE A 74 2.56 6.02 -6.14
CA ILE A 74 2.89 7.22 -5.35
C ILE A 74 4.27 6.99 -4.73
N LYS A 75 5.18 7.94 -4.93
CA LYS A 75 6.50 7.90 -4.31
C LYS A 75 6.35 8.23 -2.83
N LEU A 76 6.57 7.24 -1.97
CA LEU A 76 6.56 7.40 -0.53
C LEU A 76 8.00 7.30 0.00
N PRO A 77 8.40 8.16 0.96
CA PRO A 77 9.74 8.07 1.55
C PRO A 77 10.00 6.66 2.11
N GLY A 78 11.12 6.04 1.74
CA GLY A 78 11.49 4.70 2.22
C GLY A 78 10.74 3.52 1.60
N LEU A 79 9.69 3.76 0.81
CA LEU A 79 9.01 2.69 0.06
C LEU A 79 9.64 2.58 -1.33
N ASN A 80 10.32 1.46 -1.58
CA ASN A 80 10.91 1.13 -2.88
C ASN A 80 10.32 -0.18 -3.38
N LEU A 81 9.22 -0.11 -4.14
CA LEU A 81 8.62 -1.28 -4.77
C LEU A 81 8.74 -1.16 -6.29
N TYR A 82 9.69 -1.91 -6.86
CA TYR A 82 9.82 -2.01 -8.31
C TYR A 82 8.62 -2.73 -8.92
N GLN A 83 8.33 -2.41 -10.18
CA GLN A 83 7.31 -3.13 -10.92
C GLN A 83 7.72 -4.60 -11.06
N GLN A 84 6.86 -5.50 -10.62
CA GLN A 84 7.14 -6.94 -10.66
C GLN A 84 5.87 -7.73 -11.01
N LYS A 85 6.06 -8.84 -11.71
CA LYS A 85 4.98 -9.81 -11.98
C LYS A 85 4.94 -10.79 -10.82
N ILE A 86 3.75 -11.02 -10.27
CA ILE A 86 3.53 -11.98 -9.20
C ILE A 86 2.40 -12.94 -9.58
N SER A 87 2.41 -14.13 -8.97
CA SER A 87 1.34 -15.11 -9.09
C SER A 87 0.98 -15.57 -7.68
N ILE A 88 -0.26 -15.35 -7.26
CA ILE A 88 -0.75 -15.65 -5.91
C ILE A 88 -1.81 -16.73 -6.00
N LYS A 89 -1.61 -17.81 -5.25
CA LYS A 89 -2.56 -18.92 -5.16
C LYS A 89 -3.88 -18.51 -4.49
N PRO A 90 -4.97 -19.25 -4.71
CA PRO A 90 -6.24 -19.06 -4.01
C PRO A 90 -6.07 -19.00 -2.49
N GLY A 91 -6.69 -18.02 -1.83
CA GLY A 91 -6.68 -17.85 -0.37
C GLY A 91 -5.32 -17.55 0.25
N VAL A 92 -4.30 -17.23 -0.54
CA VAL A 92 -2.94 -16.97 -0.04
C VAL A 92 -2.68 -15.47 0.08
N SER A 93 -2.00 -15.09 1.18
CA SER A 93 -1.40 -13.76 1.34
C SER A 93 0.11 -13.84 1.17
N VAL A 94 0.67 -12.87 0.44
CA VAL A 94 2.11 -12.72 0.21
C VAL A 94 2.55 -11.35 0.69
N THR A 95 3.58 -11.34 1.52
CA THR A 95 4.25 -10.10 1.96
C THR A 95 5.36 -9.76 0.98
N LEU A 96 5.27 -8.58 0.34
CA LEU A 96 6.33 -8.08 -0.55
C LEU A 96 7.36 -7.25 0.21
N ILE A 97 6.92 -6.49 1.21
CA ILE A 97 7.77 -5.64 2.05
C ILE A 97 7.26 -5.77 3.50
N HIS A 98 8.17 -5.88 4.46
CA HIS A 98 7.87 -5.76 5.88
C HIS A 98 9.15 -5.24 6.53
N GLY A 99 9.12 -4.02 7.07
CA GLY A 99 10.16 -3.32 7.84
C GLY A 99 11.61 -3.85 7.78
N ASP A 100 12.54 -2.97 7.37
CA ASP A 100 13.98 -3.22 7.17
C ASP A 100 14.32 -4.39 6.22
N GLN A 101 14.48 -4.09 4.94
CA GLN A 101 15.52 -4.77 4.16
C GLN A 101 16.82 -4.01 4.43
N LYS A 102 17.75 -4.64 5.14
CA LYS A 102 19.13 -4.14 5.28
C LYS A 102 19.77 -3.95 3.90
#